data_AF-A0A496ZCM9-F1
#
_entry.id   AF-A0A496ZCM9-F1
#
_cell.length_a   1.000
_cell.length_b   1.000
_cell.length_c   1.000
_cell.angle_alpha   90.00
_cell.angle_beta   90.00
_cell.angle_gamma   90.00
#
_symmetry.space_group_name_H-M   'P 1'
#
loop_
_entity.id
_entity.type
_entity.pdbx_description
1 polymer ?
#
loop_
_entity_poly.entity_id
_entity_poly.type
_entity_poly.pdbx_seq_one_letter_code
_entity_poly.pdbx_strand_id
1 'polypeptide(L)'
;MARLSIDADAAQIRHALSLIESTSSGLCIQVLSDENAVDTETESTGIPVCNSLKEVKSFGQHLRDVCIQVKPRQPIVVLVPHNYGQVLGNYASNWRQEPFDLIVIDEIPDRQAHFVNIGRLHNNIVPVSFYGVS
;
A
#
# COMPACT_ATOMS: atom_id res chain seq x y z
N MET A 1 4.44 -8.47 -7.64
CA MET A 1 4.09 -7.36 -6.72
C MET A 1 4.61 -6.06 -7.33
N ALA A 2 3.87 -4.95 -7.25
CA ALA A 2 4.34 -3.63 -7.67
C ALA A 2 4.95 -2.89 -6.46
N ARG A 3 5.96 -2.06 -6.69
CA ARG A 3 6.63 -1.25 -5.66
C ARG A 3 6.53 0.21 -6.06
N LEU A 4 5.99 1.06 -5.20
CA LEU A 4 5.77 2.48 -5.46
C LEU A 4 6.27 3.31 -4.28
N SER A 5 6.81 4.49 -4.55
CA SER A 5 7.06 5.48 -3.50
C SER A 5 5.75 6.09 -3.00
N ILE A 6 5.73 6.64 -1.78
CA ILE A 6 4.55 7.34 -1.22
C ILE A 6 4.19 8.60 -2.01
N ASP A 7 5.15 9.22 -2.70
CA ASP A 7 4.95 10.38 -3.57
C ASP A 7 4.51 10.01 -5.00
N ALA A 8 4.26 8.71 -5.26
CA ALA A 8 3.89 8.24 -6.59
C ALA A 8 2.66 8.95 -7.15
N ASP A 9 2.77 9.33 -8.42
CA ASP A 9 1.70 9.99 -9.14
C ASP A 9 0.65 9.00 -9.67
N ALA A 10 -0.44 9.55 -10.19
CA ALA A 10 -1.53 8.75 -10.76
C ALA A 10 -1.10 7.88 -11.97
N ALA A 11 -0.08 8.29 -12.73
CA ALA A 11 0.40 7.53 -13.88
C ALA A 11 1.17 6.28 -13.44
N GLN A 12 2.03 6.42 -12.43
CA GLN A 12 2.75 5.31 -11.81
C GLN A 12 1.79 4.31 -11.16
N ILE A 13 0.77 4.80 -10.46
CA ILE A 13 -0.28 3.95 -9.87
C ILE A 13 -1.07 3.22 -10.97
N ARG A 14 -1.44 3.91 -12.05
CA ARG A 14 -2.12 3.26 -13.19
C ARG A 14 -1.28 2.17 -13.83
N HIS A 15 0.02 2.41 -13.99
CA HIS A 15 0.93 1.40 -14.52
C HIS A 15 1.04 0.18 -13.60
N ALA A 16 1.11 0.40 -12.28
CA ALA A 16 1.07 -0.70 -11.32
C ALA A 16 -0.25 -1.50 -11.41
N LEU A 17 -1.37 -0.82 -11.59
CA LEU A 17 -2.68 -1.45 -11.76
C LEU A 17 -2.84 -2.20 -13.09
N SER A 18 -2.18 -1.78 -14.18
CA SER A 18 -2.24 -2.53 -15.45
C SER A 18 -1.62 -3.91 -15.35
N LEU A 19 -0.74 -4.15 -14.36
CA LEU A 19 -0.18 -5.47 -14.10
C LEU A 19 -1.26 -6.48 -13.63
N ILE A 20 -2.41 -6.01 -13.12
CA ILE A 20 -3.54 -6.86 -12.69
C ILE A 20 -4.04 -7.74 -13.83
N GLU A 21 -4.11 -7.22 -15.06
CA GLU A 21 -4.67 -7.97 -16.19
C GLU A 21 -3.87 -9.25 -16.49
N SER A 22 -2.61 -9.29 -16.06
CA SER A 22 -1.73 -10.45 -16.22
C SER A 22 -1.85 -11.49 -15.08
N THR A 23 -2.63 -11.21 -14.01
CA THR A 23 -2.66 -12.03 -12.79
C THR A 23 -4.08 -12.35 -12.31
N SER A 24 -4.35 -13.61 -11.98
CA SER A 24 -5.65 -14.05 -11.44
C SER A 24 -5.79 -13.90 -9.92
N SER A 25 -4.70 -13.60 -9.20
CA SER A 25 -4.62 -13.67 -7.72
C SER A 25 -4.77 -12.33 -7.00
N GLY A 26 -5.00 -11.22 -7.72
CA GLY A 26 -5.11 -9.86 -7.16
C GLY A 26 -3.81 -9.08 -7.19
N LEU A 27 -3.88 -7.79 -6.85
CA LEU A 27 -2.72 -6.89 -6.85
C LEU A 27 -2.19 -6.67 -5.46
N CYS A 28 -0.87 -6.69 -5.33
CA CYS A 28 -0.18 -6.17 -4.17
C CYS A 28 0.73 -5.02 -4.59
N ILE A 29 0.55 -3.87 -3.95
CA ILE A 29 1.39 -2.68 -4.04
C ILE A 29 2.12 -2.55 -2.70
N GLN A 30 3.45 -2.55 -2.73
CA GLN A 30 4.26 -2.18 -1.58
C GLN A 30 4.65 -0.72 -1.70
N VAL A 31 4.26 0.08 -0.70
CA VAL A 31 4.68 1.47 -0.59
C VAL A 31 6.05 1.52 0.07
N LEU A 32 6.98 2.19 -0.58
CA LEU A 32 8.33 2.41 -0.08
C LEU A 32 8.36 3.71 0.72
N SER A 33 9.00 3.68 1.89
CA SER A 33 9.44 4.91 2.55
C SER A 33 10.69 5.40 1.86
N ASP A 34 10.86 6.72 1.80
CA ASP A 34 12.08 7.32 1.26
C ASP A 34 13.26 6.95 2.17
N GLU A 35 14.24 6.21 1.64
CA GLU A 35 15.48 5.89 2.36
C GLU A 35 16.30 7.16 2.66
N ASN A 36 15.98 8.28 1.99
CA ASN A 36 16.59 9.60 2.21
C ASN A 36 15.80 10.51 3.14
N ALA A 37 14.75 10.01 3.81
CA ALA A 37 14.25 10.66 5.01
C ALA A 37 15.35 10.53 6.06
N VAL A 38 16.33 11.45 5.99
CA VAL A 38 17.35 11.69 7.02
C VAL A 38 16.64 11.52 8.34
N ASP A 39 17.26 10.73 9.24
CA ASP A 39 16.94 10.56 10.66
C ASP A 39 16.83 11.91 11.37
N THR A 40 15.85 12.71 10.97
CA THR A 40 15.52 13.98 11.56
C THR A 40 14.46 13.60 12.56
N GLU A 41 15.00 13.27 13.73
CA GLU A 41 14.31 13.24 15.01
C GLU A 41 13.62 11.90 15.35
N THR A 42 14.44 10.99 15.89
CA THR A 42 14.09 10.28 17.13
C THR A 42 13.71 11.29 18.22
N GLU A 43 12.51 11.86 18.17
CA GLU A 43 11.87 12.46 19.35
C GLU A 43 11.51 11.33 20.31
N SER A 44 12.44 10.89 21.15
CA SER A 44 12.30 10.25 22.48
C SER A 44 11.12 9.29 22.79
N THR A 45 10.40 8.77 21.81
CA THR A 45 9.12 8.06 21.97
C THR A 45 9.03 6.77 21.13
N GLY A 46 10.03 6.49 20.28
CA GLY A 46 10.07 5.25 19.49
C GLY A 46 9.03 5.18 18.37
N ILE A 47 8.42 6.31 17.98
CA ILE A 47 7.43 6.38 16.91
C ILE A 47 8.12 6.80 15.61
N PRO A 48 8.09 6.00 14.53
CA PRO A 48 8.66 6.38 13.24
C PRO A 48 7.97 7.62 12.68
N VAL A 49 8.75 8.57 12.15
CA VAL A 49 8.24 9.76 11.46
C VAL A 49 7.51 9.29 10.20
N CYS A 50 6.20 9.53 10.17
CA CYS A 50 5.41 9.30 8.98
C CYS A 50 5.85 10.26 7.87
N ASN A 51 5.96 9.73 6.65
CA ASN A 51 5.85 10.52 5.42
C ASN A 51 4.70 11.54 5.60
N SER A 52 4.89 12.78 5.16
CA SER A 52 3.98 13.88 5.50
C SER A 52 2.52 13.47 5.28
N LEU A 53 1.60 13.85 6.19
CA LEU A 53 0.16 13.59 6.01
C LEU A 53 -0.34 14.03 4.62
N LYS A 54 0.31 15.03 4.02
CA LYS A 54 0.09 15.47 2.65
C LYS A 54 0.36 14.37 1.62
N GLU A 55 1.47 13.65 1.73
CA GLU A 55 1.87 12.56 0.82
C GLU A 55 0.93 11.37 0.96
N VAL A 56 0.61 10.97 2.20
CA VAL A 56 -0.38 9.91 2.47
C VAL A 56 -1.74 10.25 1.85
N LYS A 57 -2.17 11.51 1.99
CA LYS A 57 -3.40 12.00 1.37
C LYS A 57 -3.32 11.96 -0.15
N SER A 58 -2.27 12.53 -0.74
CA SER A 58 -2.08 12.57 -2.19
C SER A 58 -2.05 11.17 -2.80
N PHE A 59 -1.29 10.24 -2.21
CA PHE A 59 -1.27 8.84 -2.66
C PHE A 59 -2.65 8.19 -2.58
N GLY A 60 -3.35 8.33 -1.45
CA GLY A 60 -4.69 7.77 -1.27
C GLY A 60 -5.69 8.32 -2.30
N GLN A 61 -5.64 9.62 -2.58
CA GLN A 61 -6.47 10.26 -3.59
C GLN A 61 -6.14 9.80 -5.01
N HIS A 62 -4.86 9.72 -5.37
CA HIS A 62 -4.44 9.18 -6.67
C HIS A 62 -4.88 7.72 -6.84
N LEU A 63 -4.72 6.89 -5.80
CA LEU A 63 -5.17 5.50 -5.81
C LEU A 63 -6.68 5.41 -6.04
N ARG A 64 -7.47 6.20 -5.32
CA ARG A 64 -8.92 6.30 -5.52
C ARG A 64 -9.27 6.63 -6.97
N ASP A 65 -8.72 7.73 -7.48
CA ASP A 65 -9.07 8.25 -8.80
C ASP A 65 -8.75 7.24 -9.89
N VAL A 66 -7.62 6.55 -9.78
CA VAL A 66 -7.23 5.52 -10.75
C VAL A 66 -8.12 4.28 -10.61
N CYS A 67 -8.41 3.82 -9.38
CA CYS A 67 -9.29 2.67 -9.15
C CYS A 67 -10.72 2.88 -9.67
N ILE A 68 -11.29 4.09 -9.51
CA ILE A 68 -12.60 4.45 -10.07
C ILE A 68 -12.62 4.31 -11.59
N GLN A 69 -11.50 4.66 -12.24
CA GLN A 69 -11.38 4.61 -13.70
C GLN A 69 -11.12 3.18 -14.20
N VAL A 70 -10.19 2.47 -13.57
CA VAL A 70 -9.78 1.11 -13.97
C VAL A 70 -10.84 0.07 -13.57
N LYS A 71 -11.58 0.29 -12.49
CA LYS A 71 -12.60 -0.62 -11.94
C LYS A 71 -12.05 -2.04 -11.75
N PRO A 72 -11.02 -2.20 -10.90
CA PRO A 72 -10.40 -3.51 -10.66
C PRO A 72 -11.46 -4.48 -10.10
N ARG A 73 -11.50 -5.69 -10.65
CA ARG A 73 -12.39 -6.76 -10.16
C ARG A 73 -11.81 -7.54 -9.00
N GLN A 74 -10.50 -7.54 -8.88
CA GLN A 74 -9.75 -8.21 -7.84
C GLN A 74 -9.44 -7.23 -6.70
N PRO A 75 -9.30 -7.72 -5.45
CA PRO A 75 -8.91 -6.88 -4.35
C PRO A 75 -7.51 -6.31 -4.57
N ILE A 76 -7.34 -5.05 -4.16
CA ILE A 76 -6.05 -4.38 -4.12
C ILE A 76 -5.54 -4.43 -2.68
N VAL A 77 -4.35 -4.98 -2.51
CA VAL A 77 -3.63 -4.99 -1.24
C VAL A 77 -2.53 -3.94 -1.29
N VAL A 78 -2.52 -3.02 -0.34
CA VAL A 78 -1.47 -2.01 -0.17
C VAL A 78 -0.72 -2.32 1.12
N LEU A 79 0.58 -2.58 1.02
CA LEU A 79 1.47 -2.80 2.15
C LEU A 79 2.20 -1.49 2.44
N VAL A 80 2.16 -1.02 3.69
CA VAL A 80 2.81 0.23 4.10
C VAL A 80 3.74 0.01 5.29
N PRO A 81 4.90 0.69 5.34
CA PRO A 81 5.93 0.45 6.36
C PRO A 81 5.65 1.07 7.72
N HIS A 82 4.79 2.08 7.81
CA HIS A 82 4.47 2.77 9.06
C HIS A 82 2.97 2.73 9.35
N ASN A 83 2.60 3.09 10.58
CA ASN A 83 1.22 3.08 11.09
C ASN A 83 0.38 4.24 10.53
N TYR A 84 0.12 4.22 9.23
CA TYR A 84 -0.80 5.13 8.55
C TYR A 84 -1.81 4.39 7.66
N GLY A 85 -1.95 3.07 7.84
CA GLY A 85 -2.82 2.23 7.01
C GLY A 85 -4.28 2.68 7.05
N GLN A 86 -4.78 3.05 8.23
CA GLN A 86 -6.14 3.56 8.40
C GLN A 86 -6.37 4.88 7.67
N VAL A 87 -5.42 5.82 7.76
CA VAL A 87 -5.52 7.14 7.14
C VAL A 87 -5.49 7.02 5.63
N LEU A 88 -4.56 6.23 5.08
CA LEU A 88 -4.48 5.95 3.65
C LEU A 88 -5.73 5.24 3.15
N GLY A 89 -6.17 4.20 3.86
CA GLY A 89 -7.37 3.44 3.51
C GLY A 89 -8.62 4.32 3.48
N ASN A 90 -8.72 5.31 4.37
CA ASN A 90 -9.80 6.28 4.35
C ASN A 90 -9.71 7.21 3.13
N TYR A 91 -8.55 7.80 2.83
CA TYR A 91 -8.40 8.66 1.66
C TYR A 91 -8.67 7.93 0.33
N ALA A 92 -8.33 6.64 0.27
CA ALA A 92 -8.55 5.82 -0.91
C ALA A 92 -10.00 5.32 -1.05
N SER A 93 -10.59 4.79 0.02
CA SER A 93 -11.92 4.12 -0.04
C SER A 93 -13.09 5.01 0.36
N ASN A 94 -12.83 6.20 0.91
CA ASN A 94 -13.83 7.11 1.46
C ASN A 94 -14.82 6.36 2.38
N TRP A 95 -14.31 5.68 3.41
CA TRP A 95 -15.10 4.81 4.29
C TRP A 95 -15.89 3.71 3.55
N ARG A 96 -15.25 3.00 2.61
CA ARG A 96 -15.88 1.95 1.77
C ARG A 96 -17.07 2.43 0.93
N GLN A 97 -17.15 3.73 0.64
CA GLN A 97 -18.13 4.26 -0.31
C GLN A 97 -17.71 4.03 -1.76
N GLU A 98 -16.45 3.69 -2.00
CA GLU A 98 -15.92 3.40 -3.33
C GLU A 98 -16.19 1.95 -3.80
N PRO A 99 -16.37 1.73 -5.11
CA PRO A 99 -16.85 0.45 -5.65
C PRO A 99 -15.74 -0.62 -5.82
N PHE A 100 -14.58 -0.46 -5.17
CA PHE A 100 -13.46 -1.38 -5.28
C PHE A 100 -13.03 -1.92 -3.91
N ASP A 101 -12.57 -3.17 -3.90
CA ASP A 101 -12.08 -3.82 -2.68
C ASP A 101 -10.62 -3.42 -2.40
N LEU A 102 -10.40 -2.76 -1.26
CA LEU A 102 -9.09 -2.31 -0.80
C LEU A 102 -8.77 -2.90 0.57
N ILE A 103 -7.59 -3.48 0.69
CA ILE A 103 -6.98 -3.92 1.94
C ILE A 103 -5.70 -3.13 2.13
N VAL A 104 -5.55 -2.45 3.26
CA VAL A 104 -4.30 -1.80 3.65
C VAL A 104 -3.74 -2.53 4.85
N ILE A 105 -2.49 -2.96 4.77
CA ILE A 105 -1.77 -3.63 5.85
C ILE A 105 -0.57 -2.74 6.18
N ASP A 106 -0.54 -2.24 7.41
CA ASP A 106 0.51 -1.38 7.92
C ASP A 106 1.58 -2.14 8.70
N GLU A 107 2.65 -1.42 9.04
CA GLU A 107 3.82 -1.94 9.76
C GLU A 107 4.51 -3.10 9.02
N ILE A 108 4.43 -3.08 7.69
CA ILE A 108 5.10 -4.03 6.81
C ILE A 108 6.39 -3.39 6.28
N PRO A 109 7.57 -3.77 6.79
CA PRO A 109 8.83 -3.16 6.37
C PRO A 109 9.11 -3.43 4.89
N ASP A 110 10.00 -2.63 4.29
CA ASP A 110 10.46 -2.91 2.94
C ASP A 110 11.09 -4.31 2.88
N ARG A 111 10.65 -5.09 1.89
CA ARG A 111 11.16 -6.43 1.59
C ARG A 111 11.23 -6.61 0.08
N GLN A 112 12.42 -6.96 -0.41
CA GLN A 112 12.60 -7.38 -1.80
C GLN A 112 11.96 -8.75 -2.01
N ALA A 113 10.68 -8.75 -2.38
CA ALA A 113 9.90 -9.95 -2.67
C ALA A 113 9.21 -9.81 -4.02
N HIS A 114 9.10 -10.91 -4.77
CA HIS A 114 8.36 -10.92 -6.03
C HIS A 114 6.87 -11.19 -5.81
N PHE A 115 6.56 -11.99 -4.79
CA PHE A 115 5.21 -12.40 -4.44
C PHE A 115 4.97 -12.25 -2.94
N VAL A 116 3.73 -11.90 -2.60
CA VAL A 116 3.23 -11.87 -1.23
C VAL A 116 2.03 -12.78 -1.16
N ASN A 117 2.00 -13.65 -0.16
CA ASN A 117 0.82 -14.45 0.16
C ASN A 117 0.16 -13.86 1.41
N ILE A 118 -1.09 -13.45 1.26
CA ILE A 118 -1.95 -13.04 2.36
C ILE A 118 -2.78 -14.26 2.76
N GLY A 119 -2.43 -14.87 3.89
CA GLY A 119 -3.17 -16.02 4.38
C GLY A 119 -4.53 -15.65 4.97
N ARG A 120 -5.25 -16.66 5.43
CA ARG A 120 -6.59 -16.47 6.00
C ARG A 120 -6.51 -15.93 7.44
N LEU A 121 -7.45 -15.06 7.80
CA LEU A 121 -7.62 -14.58 9.17
C LEU A 121 -7.74 -15.78 10.14
N HIS A 122 -6.87 -15.83 11.14
CA HIS A 122 -6.88 -16.80 12.21
C HIS A 122 -6.60 -16.12 13.54
N ASN A 123 -7.52 -16.21 14.50
CA ASN A 123 -7.42 -15.56 15.82
C ASN A 123 -7.07 -14.05 15.74
N ASN A 124 -7.75 -13.32 14.84
CA ASN A 124 -7.51 -11.90 14.55
C ASN A 124 -6.15 -11.56 13.93
N ILE A 125 -5.37 -12.56 13.53
CA ILE A 125 -4.08 -12.38 12.87
C ILE A 125 -4.22 -12.78 11.40
N VAL A 126 -3.71 -11.95 10.50
CA VAL A 126 -3.58 -12.27 9.07
C VAL A 126 -2.11 -12.53 8.78
N PRO A 127 -1.70 -13.78 8.48
CA PRO A 127 -0.30 -14.06 8.18
C PRO A 127 0.07 -13.50 6.81
N VAL A 128 1.14 -12.72 6.77
CA VAL A 128 1.71 -12.16 5.53
C VAL A 128 3.05 -12.83 5.29
N SER A 129 3.18 -13.57 4.18
CA SER A 129 4.43 -14.25 3.80
C SER A 129 5.00 -13.63 2.53
N PHE A 130 6.30 -13.35 2.54
CA PHE A 130 7.04 -12.78 1.41
C PHE A 130 7.84 -13.89 0.74
N TYR A 131 7.76 -13.97 -0.59
CA TYR A 131 8.52 -14.92 -1.39
C TYR A 131 9.38 -14.17 -2.41
N GLY A 132 10.68 -14.37 -2.32
CA GLY A 132 11.69 -13.87 -3.24
C GLY A 132 12.87 -14.85 -3.27
N VAL A 133 13.43 -15.07 -4.45
CA VAL A 133 14.71 -15.77 -4.58
C VAL A 133 15.76 -14.67 -4.43
N SER A 134 16.52 -14.73 -3.34
CA SER A 134 17.69 -13.88 -3.07
C SER A 134 18.84 -14.21 -3.99
#